data_AF-A0A374I8J2-F1
#
_entry.id   AF-A0A374I8J2-F1
#
_cell.length_a   1.000
_cell.length_b   1.000
_cell.length_c   1.000
_cell.angle_alpha   90.00
_cell.angle_beta   90.00
_cell.angle_gamma   90.00
#
_symmetry.space_group_name_H-M   'P 1'
#
loop_
_entity.id
_entity.type
_entity.pdbx_description
1 polymer ?
#
loop_
_entity_poly.entity_id
_entity_poly.type
_entity_poly.pdbx_seq_one_letter_code
_entity_poly.pdbx_strand_id
1 'polypeptide(L)' 'MCDALRELMKDDLEDARRLGESEGEVKIIINMRQNGMSPENIASITGKDLDEINAILEGKVPVIL' A
#
# COMPACT_ATOMS: atom_id res chain seq x y z
N MET A 1 13.63 -20.30 -28.55
CA MET A 1 12.83 -20.51 -27.32
C MET A 1 12.36 -19.13 -26.90
N CYS A 2 11.04 -18.99 -26.73
CA CYS A 2 10.28 -17.74 -26.77
C CYS A 2 10.81 -16.60 -25.88
N ASP A 3 11.15 -15.47 -26.50
CA ASP A 3 11.23 -14.16 -25.83
C ASP A 3 9.90 -13.78 -25.14
N ALA A 4 8.77 -14.33 -25.60
CA ALA A 4 7.46 -14.16 -24.98
C ALA A 4 7.35 -14.72 -23.55
N LEU A 5 8.17 -15.70 -23.14
CA LEU A 5 8.17 -16.20 -21.76
C LEU A 5 8.91 -15.26 -20.79
N ARG A 6 9.85 -14.45 -21.30
CA ARG A 6 10.69 -13.56 -20.48
C ARG A 6 9.96 -12.28 -20.09
N GLU A 7 9.07 -11.80 -20.94
CA GLU A 7 8.23 -10.63 -20.68
C GLU A 7 7.09 -10.96 -19.70
N LEU A 8 6.48 -12.14 -19.81
CA LEU A 8 5.44 -12.61 -18.88
C LEU A 8 5.91 -12.70 -17.42
N MET A 9 7.17 -13.10 -17.18
CA MET A 9 7.73 -13.20 -15.83
C MET A 9 8.14 -11.84 -15.21
N LYS A 10 8.21 -10.76 -16.00
CA LYS A 10 8.51 -9.42 -15.47
C LYS A 10 7.27 -8.76 -14.87
N ASP A 11 6.11 -8.91 -15.53
CA ASP A 11 4.83 -8.35 -15.05
C ASP A 11 4.45 -8.93 -13.69
N ASP A 12 4.50 -10.27 -13.53
CA ASP A 12 4.14 -10.92 -12.26
C ASP A 12 5.03 -10.48 -11.09
N LEU A 13 6.31 -10.16 -11.34
CA LEU A 13 7.25 -9.73 -10.32
C LEU A 13 7.02 -8.27 -9.91
N GLU A 14 6.70 -7.40 -10.86
CA GLU A 14 6.38 -6.00 -10.58
C GLU A 14 5.06 -5.87 -9.81
N ASP A 15 4.07 -6.69 -10.12
CA ASP A 15 2.78 -6.70 -9.42
C ASP A 15 2.90 -7.27 -8.01
N ALA A 16 3.68 -8.34 -7.81
CA ALA A 16 4.00 -8.83 -6.47
C ALA A 16 4.74 -7.78 -5.62
N ARG A 17 5.63 -6.99 -6.24
CA ARG A 17 6.34 -5.89 -5.56
C ARG A 17 5.37 -4.77 -5.17
N ARG A 18 4.50 -4.33 -6.09
CA ARG A 18 3.48 -3.29 -5.81
C ARG A 18 2.52 -3.71 -4.71
N LEU A 19 2.09 -4.98 -4.73
CA LEU A 19 1.25 -5.54 -3.68
C LEU A 19 1.95 -5.53 -2.33
N GLY A 20 3.22 -5.97 -2.27
CA GLY A 20 4.02 -5.95 -1.05
C GLY A 20 4.29 -4.53 -0.52
N GLU A 21 4.51 -3.56 -1.40
CA GLU A 21 4.66 -2.14 -1.04
C GLU A 21 3.37 -1.58 -0.43
N SER A 22 2.22 -1.86 -1.04
CA SER A 22 0.90 -1.45 -0.53
C SER A 22 0.56 -2.12 0.80
N GLU A 23 0.82 -3.43 0.96
CA GLU A 23 0.58 -4.15 2.21
C GLU A 23 1.49 -3.64 3.35
N GLY A 24 2.75 -3.35 3.02
CA GLY A 24 3.71 -2.76 3.95
C GLY A 24 3.28 -1.38 4.43
N GLU A 25 2.80 -0.54 3.52
CA GLU A 25 2.32 0.80 3.81
C GLU A 25 1.09 0.80 4.73
N VAL A 26 0.10 -0.05 4.43
CA VAL A 26 -1.09 -0.23 5.29
C VAL A 26 -0.70 -0.65 6.69
N LYS A 27 0.25 -1.58 6.83
CA LYS A 27 0.71 -2.06 8.14
C LYS A 27 1.41 -0.96 8.95
N ILE A 28 2.17 -0.09 8.30
CA ILE A 28 2.81 1.06 8.95
C ILE A 28 1.75 2.03 9.46
N ILE A 29 0.74 2.36 8.65
CA ILE A 29 -0.36 3.26 9.03
C ILE A 29 -1.14 2.72 10.23
N ILE A 30 -1.46 1.42 10.24
CA ILE A 30 -2.14 0.76 11.37
C ILE A 30 -1.27 0.85 12.64
N ASN A 31 0.03 0.58 12.54
CA ASN A 31 0.96 0.67 13.66
C ASN A 31 1.07 2.10 14.21
N MET A 32 1.11 3.12 13.34
CA MET A 32 1.13 4.51 13.77
C MET A 32 -0.13 4.86 14.59
N ARG A 33 -1.32 4.43 14.15
CA ARG A 33 -2.57 4.61 14.90
C ARG A 33 -2.54 3.87 16.24
N GLN A 34 -2.05 2.63 16.26
CA GLN A 34 -1.91 1.85 17.50
C GLN A 34 -0.98 2.53 18.51
N ASN A 35 0.05 3.25 18.04
CA ASN A 35 0.93 4.07 18.88
C ASN A 35 0.31 5.40 19.36
N GLY A 36 -0.97 5.65 19.07
CA GLY A 36 -1.70 6.83 19.54
C GLY A 36 -1.56 8.06 18.65
N MET A 37 -1.02 7.91 17.44
CA MET A 37 -0.92 9.00 16.47
C MET A 37 -2.30 9.34 15.88
N SER A 38 -2.58 10.63 15.66
CA SER A 38 -3.82 11.06 14.99
C SER A 38 -3.75 10.81 13.49
N PRO A 39 -4.89 10.56 12.82
CA PRO A 39 -4.95 10.38 11.37
C PRO A 39 -4.34 11.54 10.57
N GLU A 40 -4.44 12.79 11.05
CA GLU A 40 -3.85 13.95 10.35
C GLU A 40 -2.32 13.91 10.37
N ASN A 41 -1.73 13.51 11.51
CA ASN A 41 -0.29 13.36 11.63
C ASN A 41 0.22 12.19 10.78
N ILE A 42 -0.54 11.09 10.72
CA ILE A 42 -0.21 9.96 9.85
C ILE A 42 -0.22 10.42 8.39
N ALA A 43 -1.29 11.09 7.94
CA ALA A 43 -1.42 11.65 6.59
C ALA A 43 -0.23 12.55 6.23
N SER A 44 0.17 13.43 7.16
CA SER A 44 1.31 14.31 6.96
C SER A 44 2.66 13.57 6.86
N ILE A 45 2.83 12.43 7.54
CA ILE A 45 4.08 11.66 7.54
C ILE A 45 4.16 10.73 6.33
N THR A 46 3.05 10.10 5.95
CA THR A 46 2.98 9.19 4.81
C THR A 46 2.78 9.92 3.49
N GLY A 47 2.40 11.19 3.53
CA GLY A 47 2.10 11.99 2.33
C GLY A 47 0.80 11.57 1.64
N LYS A 48 -0.12 10.93 2.36
CA LYS A 48 -1.44 10.52 1.88
C LYS A 48 -2.52 11.51 2.30
N ASP A 49 -3.66 11.45 1.63
CA ASP A 49 -4.83 12.21 2.05
C ASP A 49 -5.44 11.65 3.34
N LEU A 50 -6.07 12.53 4.13
CA LEU A 50 -6.75 12.14 5.36
C LEU A 50 -7.86 11.11 5.10
N ASP A 51 -8.57 11.24 3.98
CA ASP A 51 -9.59 10.29 3.54
C ASP A 51 -8.99 8.91 3.21
N GLU A 52 -7.80 8.86 2.59
CA GLU A 52 -7.09 7.61 2.35
C GLU A 52 -6.65 6.95 3.65
N ILE A 53 -6.11 7.73 4.60
CA ILE A 53 -5.76 7.22 5.93
C ILE A 53 -6.99 6.67 6.64
N ASN A 54 -8.11 7.39 6.64
CA ASN A 54 -9.34 6.91 7.25
C ASN A 54 -9.86 5.64 6.57
N ALA A 55 -9.83 5.56 5.24
CA ALA A 55 -10.20 4.36 4.50
C ALA A 55 -9.31 3.16 4.90
N ILE A 56 -8.00 3.36 5.04
CA ILE A 56 -7.05 2.32 5.47
C ILE A 56 -7.33 1.88 6.92
N LEU A 57 -7.57 2.83 7.83
CA LEU A 57 -7.87 2.54 9.24
C LEU A 57 -9.23 1.85 9.43
N GLU A 58 -10.21 2.14 8.56
CA GLU A 58 -11.52 1.48 8.52
C GLU A 58 -11.46 0.11 7.81
N GLY A 59 -10.31 -0.29 7.27
CA GLY A 59 -10.15 -1.52 6.48
C GLY A 59 -10.82 -1.46 5.10
N LYS A 60 -11.21 -0.27 4.65
CA LYS A 60 -11.74 0.03 3.31
C LYS A 60 -10.62 0.38 2.34
N VAL A 61 -9.49 -0.33 2.41
CA VAL A 61 -8.37 -0.08 1.49
C VAL A 61 -8.89 -0.27 0.07
N PRO A 62 -8.89 0.77 -0.78
CA PRO A 62 -9.09 0.56 -2.21
C PRO A 62 -7.85 -0.20 -2.65
N VAL A 63 -7.99 -1.49 -2.94
CA VAL A 63 -6.99 -2.21 -3.71
C VAL A 63 -6.98 -1.53 -5.07
N ILE A 64 -6.03 -0.62 -5.27
CA ILE A 64 -5.73 -0.09 -6.59
C ILE A 64 -5.06 -1.26 -7.31
N LEU A 65 -5.89 -2.07 -7.97
CA LEU A 65 -5.49 -3.04 -9.00
C LEU A 65 -5.04 -2.28 -10.25
#